data_AF-A0A4U1BNG6-F1
#
_entry.id   AF-A0A4U1BNG6-F1
#
_cell.length_a   1.000
_cell.length_b   1.000
_cell.length_c   1.000
_cell.angle_alpha   90.00
_cell.angle_beta   90.00
_cell.angle_gamma   90.00
#
_symmetry.space_group_name_H-M   'P 1'
#
loop_
_entity.id
_entity.type
_entity.pdbx_description
1 polymer ?
#
loop_
_entity_poly.entity_id
_entity_poly.type
_entity_poly.pdbx_seq_one_letter_code
_entity_poly.pdbx_strand_id
1 'polypeptide(L)'
;MRWAIIENQRVINVTLARSALAANWVIADDAVCIGDGYRNGQFDYQRPPQRLVPVVLTGVSGAGLVANKSDFSLITVRQGQTVTVTGTLAIPDQGFNLPVRRAAGGYELFRVEVVDGAFAVDLNFATSDAYLVTDAELNKDLPEAQFSLAPTVSIDVLRQID
;
A
#
# COMPACT_ATOMS: atom_id res chain seq x y z
N MET A 1 -35.79 -5.21 13.46
CA MET A 1 -34.38 -5.59 13.19
C MET A 1 -34.35 -7.01 12.60
N ARG A 2 -33.66 -7.23 11.49
CA ARG A 2 -33.46 -8.59 10.92
C ARG A 2 -32.01 -8.95 11.13
N TRP A 3 -31.76 -10.15 11.64
CA TRP A 3 -30.42 -10.72 11.69
C TRP A 3 -30.47 -12.13 11.11
N ALA A 4 -29.39 -12.50 10.45
CA ALA A 4 -29.19 -13.81 9.86
C ALA A 4 -27.84 -14.35 10.35
N ILE A 5 -27.77 -15.65 10.60
CA ILE A 5 -26.50 -16.34 10.85
C ILE A 5 -26.05 -16.93 9.51
N ILE A 6 -24.82 -16.61 9.11
CA ILE A 6 -24.20 -17.13 7.88
C ILE A 6 -23.05 -18.05 8.30
N GLU A 7 -23.00 -19.25 7.71
CA GLU A 7 -21.90 -20.19 7.83
C GLU A 7 -21.56 -20.71 6.41
N ASN A 8 -20.27 -20.72 6.03
CA ASN A 8 -19.84 -21.16 4.68
C ASN A 8 -20.61 -20.48 3.53
N GLN A 9 -20.82 -19.17 3.61
CA GLN A 9 -21.60 -18.38 2.64
C GLN A 9 -23.08 -18.81 2.48
N ARG A 10 -23.64 -19.56 3.45
CA ARG A 10 -25.04 -19.98 3.47
C ARG A 10 -25.74 -19.48 4.72
N VAL A 11 -26.98 -19.01 4.56
CA VAL A 11 -27.81 -18.60 5.70
C VAL A 11 -28.36 -19.85 6.37
N ILE A 12 -28.02 -20.03 7.64
CA ILE A 12 -28.48 -21.16 8.45
C ILE A 12 -29.67 -20.81 9.36
N ASN A 13 -29.94 -19.52 9.61
CA ASN A 13 -31.13 -19.08 10.33
C ASN A 13 -31.49 -17.60 10.06
N VAL A 14 -32.79 -17.28 10.00
CA VAL A 14 -33.33 -15.91 9.92
C VAL A 14 -34.44 -15.75 10.96
N THR A 15 -34.26 -14.83 11.91
CA THR A 15 -35.31 -14.49 12.90
C THR A 15 -35.82 -13.07 12.68
N LEU A 16 -37.15 -12.90 12.60
CA LEU A 16 -37.81 -11.61 12.42
C LEU A 16 -38.06 -10.94 13.77
N ALA A 17 -37.35 -9.86 14.11
CA ALA A 17 -37.79 -8.97 15.19
C ALA A 17 -38.70 -7.87 14.62
N ARG A 18 -39.95 -7.84 15.07
CA ARG A 18 -40.94 -6.79 14.75
C ARG A 18 -40.60 -5.48 15.47
N SER A 19 -39.74 -4.67 14.88
CA SER A 19 -39.79 -3.21 15.03
C SER A 19 -38.96 -2.55 13.94
N ALA A 20 -39.57 -1.50 13.38
CA ALA A 20 -39.04 -0.64 12.33
C ALA A 20 -37.85 0.17 12.87
N LEU A 21 -36.77 0.22 12.09
CA LEU A 21 -35.84 1.33 11.88
C LEU A 21 -34.84 0.86 10.80
N ALA A 22 -34.52 1.75 9.86
CA ALA A 22 -34.01 1.49 8.53
C ALA A 22 -32.52 1.09 8.46
N ALA A 23 -32.13 -0.03 9.08
CA ALA A 23 -30.81 -0.61 8.86
C ALA A 23 -30.85 -2.14 8.99
N ASN A 24 -30.51 -2.85 7.93
CA ASN A 24 -30.32 -4.30 7.94
C ASN A 24 -28.85 -4.57 8.28
N TRP A 25 -28.58 -4.90 9.54
CA TRP A 25 -27.25 -5.30 9.99
C TRP A 25 -27.13 -6.81 9.86
N VAL A 26 -26.09 -7.28 9.18
CA VAL A 26 -25.69 -8.69 9.18
C VAL A 26 -24.26 -8.76 9.70
N ILE A 27 -24.03 -9.59 10.72
CA ILE A 27 -22.70 -9.85 11.28
C ILE A 27 -22.28 -11.22 10.77
N ALA A 28 -21.14 -11.32 10.09
CA ALA A 28 -20.56 -12.58 9.64
C ALA A 28 -19.05 -12.56 9.97
N ASP A 29 -18.56 -13.61 10.66
CA ASP A 29 -17.14 -13.92 10.90
C ASP A 29 -16.20 -12.71 10.97
N ASP A 30 -16.25 -11.98 12.09
CA ASP A 30 -15.40 -10.82 12.40
C ASP A 30 -15.45 -9.63 11.42
N ALA A 31 -16.38 -9.65 10.45
CA ALA A 31 -16.67 -8.55 9.54
C ALA A 31 -18.12 -8.07 9.67
N VAL A 32 -18.29 -6.77 9.90
CA VAL A 32 -19.60 -6.11 9.73
C VAL A 32 -19.80 -5.85 8.24
N CYS A 33 -20.63 -6.67 7.60
CA CYS A 33 -21.04 -6.41 6.22
C CYS A 33 -22.23 -5.45 6.21
N ILE A 34 -22.02 -4.24 5.70
CA ILE A 34 -23.08 -3.30 5.36
C ILE A 34 -23.48 -3.58 3.92
N GLY A 35 -24.68 -4.12 3.70
CA GLY A 35 -25.23 -4.32 2.36
C GLY A 35 -26.57 -3.61 2.24
N ASP A 36 -26.73 -2.78 1.20
CA ASP A 36 -27.95 -2.02 0.92
C ASP A 36 -29.11 -2.89 0.41
N GLY A 37 -28.92 -4.20 0.29
CA GLY A 37 -30.03 -5.10 -0.07
C GLY A 37 -29.66 -6.56 -0.18
N TYR A 38 -30.64 -7.40 0.15
CA TYR A 38 -30.73 -8.79 -0.26
C TYR A 38 -31.71 -8.86 -1.44
N ARG A 39 -31.26 -9.28 -2.62
CA ARG A 39 -32.11 -9.41 -3.82
C ARG A 39 -31.85 -10.77 -4.47
N ASN A 40 -32.90 -11.44 -4.92
CA ASN A 40 -32.83 -12.71 -5.66
C ASN A 40 -31.99 -13.82 -5.00
N GLY A 41 -32.02 -13.92 -3.66
CA GLY A 41 -31.28 -14.96 -2.95
C GLY A 41 -29.81 -14.62 -2.65
N GLN A 42 -29.32 -13.46 -3.11
CA GLN A 42 -27.93 -13.04 -2.96
C GLN A 42 -27.83 -11.73 -2.14
N PHE A 43 -26.81 -11.66 -1.28
CA PHE A 43 -26.36 -10.40 -0.70
C PHE A 43 -25.47 -9.67 -1.72
N ASP A 44 -25.71 -8.38 -1.90
CA ASP A 44 -24.80 -7.51 -2.64
C ASP A 44 -23.61 -7.20 -1.71
N TYR A 45 -22.54 -8.00 -1.82
CA TYR A 45 -21.33 -7.82 -1.06
C TYR A 45 -20.50 -6.70 -1.71
N GLN A 46 -20.74 -5.46 -1.30
CA GLN A 46 -19.76 -4.40 -1.54
C GLN A 46 -18.74 -4.43 -0.41
N ARG A 47 -17.53 -4.92 -0.70
CA ARG A 47 -16.40 -4.75 0.21
C ARG A 47 -16.23 -3.23 0.40
N PRO A 48 -16.26 -2.70 1.64
CA PRO A 48 -16.00 -1.28 1.85
C PRO A 48 -14.64 -0.93 1.23
N PRO A 49 -14.50 0.24 0.59
CA PRO A 49 -13.25 0.63 -0.05
C PRO A 49 -12.11 0.51 0.96
N GLN A 50 -11.09 -0.28 0.61
CA GLN A 50 -9.92 -0.47 1.47
C GLN A 50 -9.19 0.86 1.60
N ARG A 51 -9.08 1.36 2.84
CA ARG A 51 -8.34 2.59 3.12
C ARG A 51 -6.85 2.26 3.17
N LEU A 52 -6.13 2.62 2.10
CA LEU A 52 -4.68 2.46 2.04
C LEU A 52 -3.99 3.43 3.00
N VAL A 53 -2.92 2.98 3.64
CA VAL A 53 -2.06 3.80 4.50
C VAL A 53 -1.08 4.58 3.62
N PRO A 54 -1.07 5.92 3.68
CA PRO A 54 -0.19 6.70 2.84
C PRO A 54 1.27 6.60 3.29
N VAL A 55 2.16 6.33 2.33
CA VAL A 55 3.60 6.53 2.46
C VAL A 55 3.90 7.96 2.07
N VAL A 56 4.54 8.72 2.97
CA VAL A 56 4.88 10.13 2.73
C VAL A 56 6.39 10.28 2.76
N LEU A 57 6.97 10.73 1.64
CA LEU A 57 8.38 11.08 1.58
C LEU A 57 8.62 12.45 2.21
N THR A 58 9.65 12.56 3.05
CA THR A 58 9.99 13.79 3.78
C THR A 58 11.38 14.32 3.44
N GLY A 59 12.25 13.48 2.87
CA GLY A 59 13.59 13.91 2.49
C GLY A 59 14.33 12.91 1.64
N VAL A 60 15.23 13.42 0.82
CA VAL A 60 16.19 12.65 0.02
C VAL A 60 17.56 13.29 0.20
N SER A 61 18.56 12.49 0.59
CA SER A 61 19.95 12.94 0.78
C SER A 61 20.93 12.06 0.03
N GLY A 62 22.05 12.65 -0.42
CA GLY A 62 23.07 11.93 -1.19
C GLY A 62 22.73 11.78 -2.67
N ALA A 63 21.59 12.26 -3.16
CA ALA A 63 21.26 12.26 -4.59
C ALA A 63 22.03 13.36 -5.36
N GLY A 64 22.33 13.09 -6.63
CA GLY A 64 22.97 14.06 -7.52
C GLY A 64 22.01 15.18 -7.95
N LEU A 65 20.74 14.84 -8.15
CA LEU A 65 19.65 15.79 -8.38
C LEU A 65 18.36 15.24 -7.76
N VAL A 66 17.54 16.15 -7.23
CA VAL A 66 16.16 15.86 -6.82
C VAL A 66 15.29 16.90 -7.52
N ALA A 67 14.57 16.47 -8.56
CA ALA A 67 13.55 17.30 -9.17
C ALA A 67 12.28 17.26 -8.29
N ASN A 68 11.51 18.34 -8.30
CA ASN A 68 10.29 18.48 -7.50
C ASN A 68 10.51 18.21 -5.99
N LYS A 69 11.38 19.01 -5.36
CA LYS A 69 11.74 18.87 -3.93
C LYS A 69 10.55 18.87 -2.95
N SER A 70 9.37 19.30 -3.38
CA SER A 70 8.14 19.26 -2.58
C SER A 70 7.54 17.86 -2.47
N ASP A 71 7.78 16.97 -3.44
CA ASP A 71 7.13 15.66 -3.53
C ASP A 71 8.08 14.49 -3.85
N PHE A 72 9.33 14.78 -4.19
CA PHE A 72 10.38 13.80 -4.46
C PHE A 72 10.02 12.81 -5.58
N SER A 73 9.16 13.21 -6.52
CA SER A 73 8.70 12.37 -7.64
C SER A 73 9.80 11.92 -8.60
N LEU A 74 10.93 12.62 -8.66
CA LEU A 74 12.06 12.27 -9.50
C LEU A 74 13.40 12.48 -8.77
N ILE A 75 14.15 11.40 -8.61
CA ILE A 75 15.47 11.37 -7.98
C ILE A 75 16.49 10.93 -9.03
N THR A 76 17.60 11.65 -9.16
CA THR A 76 18.71 11.25 -10.03
C THR A 76 19.94 10.95 -9.19
N VAL A 77 20.52 9.78 -9.38
CA VAL A 77 21.67 9.28 -8.61
C VAL A 77 22.74 8.76 -9.56
N ARG A 78 23.99 8.64 -9.10
CA ARG A 78 25.01 7.91 -9.86
C ARG A 78 25.02 6.44 -9.48
N GLN A 79 25.30 5.57 -10.44
CA GLN A 79 25.53 4.15 -10.20
C GLN A 79 26.57 3.97 -9.07
N GLY A 80 26.30 3.05 -8.14
CA GLY A 80 27.16 2.76 -6.99
C GLY A 80 27.13 3.82 -5.87
N GLN A 81 26.43 4.93 -6.05
CA GLN A 81 26.23 5.95 -5.01
C GLN A 81 25.08 5.54 -4.09
N THR A 82 25.29 5.66 -2.78
CA THR A 82 24.22 5.49 -1.79
C THR A 82 23.41 6.78 -1.66
N VAL A 83 22.08 6.64 -1.72
CA VAL A 83 21.11 7.70 -1.50
C VAL A 83 20.16 7.28 -0.39
N THR A 84 19.97 8.15 0.59
CA THR A 84 19.02 7.88 1.69
C THR A 84 17.71 8.59 1.39
N VAL A 85 16.62 7.83 1.38
CA VAL A 85 15.24 8.34 1.31
C VAL A 85 14.61 8.20 2.69
N THR A 86 13.97 9.27 3.15
CA THR A 86 13.33 9.34 4.47
C THR A 86 11.86 9.70 4.34
N GLY A 87 11.04 9.22 5.25
CA GLY A 87 9.61 9.43 5.19
C GLY A 87 8.88 8.97 6.45
N THR A 88 7.56 9.03 6.37
CA THR A 88 6.66 8.56 7.43
C THR A 88 5.69 7.53 6.87
N LEU A 89 5.40 6.52 7.69
CA LEU A 89 4.43 5.48 7.41
C LEU A 89 3.74 5.09 8.72
N ALA A 90 2.44 5.34 8.82
CA ALA A 90 1.67 5.19 10.06
C ALA A 90 1.30 3.73 10.34
N ILE A 91 2.32 2.92 10.64
CA ILE A 91 2.21 1.50 10.99
C ILE A 91 3.03 1.20 12.25
N PRO A 92 2.79 0.07 12.94
CA PRO A 92 3.66 -0.40 14.02
C PRO A 92 5.10 -0.63 13.54
N ASP A 93 6.04 -0.60 14.48
CA ASP A 93 7.45 -0.85 14.19
C ASP A 93 7.65 -2.21 13.53
N GLN A 94 8.18 -2.18 12.30
CA GLN A 94 8.46 -3.40 11.55
C GLN A 94 9.44 -3.14 10.41
N GLY A 95 10.17 -4.20 10.05
CA GLY A 95 11.00 -4.23 8.85
C GLY A 95 10.29 -4.93 7.69
N PHE A 96 10.49 -4.43 6.48
CA PHE A 96 10.02 -5.06 5.25
C PHE A 96 10.98 -4.79 4.09
N ASN A 97 10.84 -5.58 3.03
CA ASN A 97 11.54 -5.34 1.79
C ASN A 97 10.72 -4.35 0.95
N LEU A 98 11.38 -3.33 0.42
CA LEU A 98 10.88 -2.42 -0.59
C LEU A 98 11.34 -2.92 -1.96
N PRO A 99 10.44 -3.48 -2.79
CA PRO A 99 10.73 -3.76 -4.18
C PRO A 99 10.79 -2.47 -4.96
N VAL A 100 11.85 -2.30 -5.75
CA VAL A 100 11.99 -1.20 -6.70
C VAL A 100 12.07 -1.81 -8.08
N ARG A 101 11.11 -1.48 -8.94
CA ARG A 101 11.04 -2.08 -10.28
C ARG A 101 12.08 -1.45 -11.18
N ARG A 102 12.85 -2.29 -11.86
CA ARG A 102 13.82 -1.85 -12.86
C ARG A 102 13.14 -1.76 -14.23
N ALA A 103 13.44 -0.73 -15.01
CA ALA A 103 12.84 -0.55 -16.34
C ALA A 103 13.22 -1.67 -17.31
N ALA A 104 14.46 -2.18 -17.24
CA ALA A 104 14.89 -3.37 -17.98
C ALA A 104 14.21 -4.69 -17.53
N GLY A 105 13.43 -4.65 -16.44
CA GLY A 105 12.74 -5.80 -15.87
C GLY A 105 13.35 -6.30 -14.57
N GLY A 106 12.52 -6.97 -13.77
CA GLY A 106 12.89 -7.43 -12.43
C GLY A 106 12.74 -6.35 -11.35
N TYR A 107 13.21 -6.70 -10.15
CA TYR A 107 13.15 -5.86 -8.96
C TYR A 107 14.50 -5.86 -8.25
N GLU A 108 14.88 -4.72 -7.71
CA GLU A 108 15.88 -4.62 -6.66
C GLU A 108 15.16 -4.48 -5.32
N LEU A 109 15.62 -5.20 -4.30
CA LEU A 109 14.99 -5.20 -2.98
C LEU A 109 15.86 -4.41 -2.01
N PHE A 110 15.27 -3.41 -1.37
CA PHE A 110 15.92 -2.63 -0.32
C PHE A 110 15.24 -2.91 1.02
N ARG A 111 16.03 -3.03 2.09
CA ARG A 111 15.47 -3.20 3.42
C ARG A 111 15.00 -1.84 3.95
N VAL A 112 13.77 -1.80 4.47
CA VAL A 112 13.20 -0.63 5.15
C VAL A 112 12.82 -1.06 6.55
N GLU A 113 13.06 -0.18 7.51
CA GLU A 113 12.55 -0.33 8.88
C GLU A 113 11.75 0.91 9.22
N VAL A 114 10.53 0.69 9.72
CA VAL A 114 9.70 1.73 10.32
C VAL A 114 9.88 1.66 11.82
N VAL A 115 10.21 2.80 12.43
CA VAL A 115 10.33 2.97 13.89
C VAL A 115 9.62 4.26 14.26
N ASP A 116 8.69 4.19 15.21
CA ASP A 116 7.85 5.31 15.65
C ASP A 116 7.14 6.02 14.47
N GLY A 117 6.73 5.25 13.46
CA GLY A 117 6.05 5.73 12.27
C GLY A 117 6.95 6.49 11.27
N ALA A 118 8.27 6.51 11.47
CA ALA A 118 9.26 7.07 10.56
C ALA A 118 10.11 5.98 9.91
N PHE A 119 10.60 6.21 8.70
CA PHE A 119 11.54 5.31 8.03
C PHE A 119 12.69 6.04 7.36
N ALA A 120 13.80 5.32 7.21
CA ALA A 120 14.91 5.66 6.34
C ALA A 120 15.31 4.43 5.54
N VAL A 121 15.56 4.61 4.24
CA VAL A 121 16.04 3.55 3.35
C VAL A 121 17.24 4.04 2.57
N ASP A 122 18.30 3.24 2.61
CA ASP A 122 19.49 3.46 1.78
C ASP A 122 19.34 2.69 0.47
N LEU A 123 19.35 3.45 -0.62
CA LEU A 123 19.27 2.97 -1.99
C LEU A 123 20.67 3.02 -2.61
N ASN A 124 21.17 1.87 -3.04
CA ASN A 124 22.42 1.76 -3.77
C ASN A 124 22.21 0.87 -5.00
N PHE A 125 22.21 1.47 -6.18
CA PHE A 125 21.92 0.78 -7.43
C PHE A 125 23.22 0.38 -8.13
N ALA A 126 23.38 -0.92 -8.37
CA ALA A 126 24.58 -1.48 -8.97
C ALA A 126 24.68 -1.23 -10.48
N THR A 127 23.56 -0.87 -11.13
CA THR A 127 23.50 -0.67 -12.59
C THR A 127 22.84 0.65 -12.95
N SER A 128 23.31 1.28 -14.03
CA SER A 128 22.63 2.43 -14.62
C SER A 128 21.34 1.97 -15.30
N ASP A 129 20.20 2.49 -14.86
CA ASP A 129 18.88 2.25 -15.42
C ASP A 129 17.88 3.27 -14.87
N ALA A 130 16.65 3.25 -15.39
CA ALA A 130 15.51 3.85 -14.74
C ALA A 130 14.84 2.84 -13.80
N TYR A 131 14.42 3.34 -12.64
CA TYR A 131 13.77 2.56 -11.59
C TYR A 131 12.48 3.25 -11.15
N LEU A 132 11.51 2.46 -10.70
CA LEU A 132 10.18 2.96 -10.37
C LEU A 132 9.67 2.36 -9.07
N VAL A 133 9.00 3.21 -8.27
CA VAL A 133 8.19 2.81 -7.14
C VAL A 133 6.80 3.43 -7.26
N THR A 134 5.78 2.57 -7.31
CA THR A 134 4.35 2.92 -7.26
C THR A 134 3.65 2.10 -6.16
N ASP A 135 2.34 2.30 -6.00
CA ASP A 135 1.49 1.42 -5.18
C ASP A 135 1.69 -0.07 -5.51
N ALA A 136 1.91 -0.42 -6.78
CA ALA A 136 2.09 -1.81 -7.18
C ALA A 136 3.37 -2.41 -6.58
N GLU A 137 4.45 -1.65 -6.55
CA GLU A 137 5.72 -2.06 -5.97
C GLU A 137 5.64 -2.16 -4.44
N LEU A 138 5.03 -1.18 -3.77
CA LEU A 138 4.87 -1.18 -2.30
C LEU A 138 4.06 -2.37 -1.78
N ASN A 139 3.10 -2.83 -2.57
CA ASN A 139 2.17 -3.90 -2.17
C ASN A 139 2.48 -5.25 -2.81
N LYS A 140 3.59 -5.37 -3.55
CA LYS A 140 3.91 -6.53 -4.39
C LYS A 140 3.85 -7.86 -3.64
N ASP A 141 4.35 -7.87 -2.41
CA ASP A 141 4.52 -9.08 -1.60
C ASP A 141 3.40 -9.23 -0.55
N LEU A 142 2.36 -8.40 -0.62
CA LEU A 142 1.22 -8.44 0.29
C LEU A 142 0.05 -9.19 -0.35
N PRO A 143 -0.72 -9.95 0.45
CA PRO A 143 -1.92 -10.64 -0.06
C PRO A 143 -2.99 -9.65 -0.55
N GLU A 144 -2.99 -8.44 0.00
CA GLU A 144 -3.87 -7.34 -0.36
C GLU A 144 -3.12 -6.03 -0.27
N ALA A 145 -3.52 -5.02 -1.06
CA ALA A 145 -2.92 -3.71 -1.03
C ALA A 145 -3.19 -3.01 0.32
N GLN A 146 -2.13 -2.59 1.00
CA GLN A 146 -2.18 -1.89 2.28
C GLN A 146 -1.67 -0.46 2.19
N PHE A 147 -0.80 -0.17 1.22
CA PHE A 147 -0.06 1.09 1.12
C PHE A 147 -0.41 1.87 -0.15
N SER A 148 -0.31 3.19 -0.08
CA SER A 148 -0.41 4.08 -1.24
C SER A 148 0.72 5.10 -1.25
N LEU A 149 1.21 5.43 -2.44
CA LEU A 149 2.27 6.38 -2.71
C LEU A 149 1.80 7.37 -3.78
N ALA A 150 1.74 8.64 -3.41
CA ALA A 150 1.39 9.71 -4.32
C ALA A 150 2.32 10.91 -4.08
N PRO A 151 3.05 11.40 -5.09
CA PRO A 151 3.12 10.89 -6.47
C PRO A 151 3.97 9.60 -6.60
N THR A 152 3.91 8.98 -7.77
CA THR A 152 4.90 7.95 -8.18
C THR A 152 6.32 8.48 -8.07
N VAL A 153 7.25 7.63 -7.65
CA VAL A 153 8.67 7.97 -7.51
C VAL A 153 9.45 7.28 -8.63
N SER A 154 10.09 8.10 -9.48
CA SER A 154 11.05 7.66 -10.49
C SER A 154 12.46 7.90 -10.01
N ILE A 155 13.36 6.94 -10.25
CA ILE A 155 14.77 7.05 -9.89
C ILE A 155 15.61 6.79 -11.15
N ASP A 156 16.30 7.82 -11.62
CA ASP A 156 17.20 7.73 -12.76
C ASP A 156 18.63 7.51 -12.26
N VAL A 157 19.19 6.34 -12.56
CA VAL A 157 20.55 5.97 -12.18
C VAL A 157 21.47 6.25 -13.36
N LEU A 158 22.22 7.33 -13.27
CA LEU A 158 23.21 7.70 -14.27
C LEU A 158 24.44 6.80 -14.17
N ARG A 159 24.96 6.40 -15.33
CA ARG A 159 26.23 5.67 -15.40
C ARG A 159 27.34 6.48 -14.74
N GLN A 160 28.16 5.81 -13.94
CA GLN A 160 29.41 6.39 -13.47
C GLN A 160 30.38 6.48 -14.66
N ILE A 161 30.83 7.70 -14.96
CA ILE A 161 31.91 7.95 -15.91
C ILE A 161 33.16 8.18 -15.06
N ASP A 162 34.14 7.29 -15.21
CA ASP A 162 35.48 7.44 -14.64
C ASP A 162 36.31 8.44 -15.46
#